data_AF-A0A350I970-F1
#
_entry.id   AF-A0A350I970-F1
#
_cell.length_a   1.000
_cell.length_b   1.000
_cell.length_c   1.000
_cell.angle_alpha   90.00
_cell.angle_beta   90.00
_cell.angle_gamma   90.00
#
_symmetry.space_group_name_H-M   'P 1'
#
loop_
_entity.id
_entity.type
_entity.pdbx_description
1 polymer ?
#
loop_
_entity_poly.entity_id
_entity_poly.type
_entity_poly.pdbx_seq_one_letter_code
_entity_poly.pdbx_strand_id
1 'polypeptide(L)'
;MTIEIDFKRDRYLSEFSIKTLQDRYLVNGEGSPQQAFARAADAFADDDAHAQRLYDYASKLWFMFSTPILSNGGTKRGLPISCFLNYVDDSRRGITDHYTENAFLSSVGGGVGGYWGDIRSVGSKTSNGSESTGVIPFMKVVDAEMLAFSQGVTRRGSYAAYLPMNHPEIEEFLDVRKPTGGDINRKSTNLHHGVVIPDTFMELIENATKQSGFDDSWDLVDPNSGRVTKTVSAKTLWVKLIQNRVETGEPYIMFGDTVQEALPQCQKDLGLQVHQSNL
;
A
#
# COMPACT_ATOMS: atom_id res chain seq x y z
N MET A 1 -26.29 10.64 -23.23
CA MET A 1 -26.39 9.22 -23.57
C MET A 1 -27.59 8.60 -22.89
N THR A 2 -28.09 7.50 -23.46
CA THR A 2 -29.43 6.93 -23.36
C THR A 2 -29.51 5.70 -22.45
N ILE A 3 -28.80 5.70 -21.32
CA ILE A 3 -28.97 4.62 -20.33
C ILE A 3 -30.41 4.70 -19.78
N GLU A 4 -31.14 3.60 -19.88
CA GLU A 4 -32.46 3.45 -19.29
C GLU A 4 -32.31 3.15 -17.80
N ILE A 5 -32.49 4.18 -16.97
CA ILE A 5 -32.36 4.07 -15.51
C ILE A 5 -33.66 3.56 -14.89
N ASP A 6 -33.57 2.45 -14.14
CA ASP A 6 -34.66 1.89 -13.35
C ASP A 6 -34.50 2.23 -11.86
N PHE A 7 -35.14 3.33 -11.44
CA PHE A 7 -35.14 3.79 -10.05
C PHE A 7 -35.74 2.79 -9.06
N LYS A 8 -36.55 1.82 -9.51
CA LYS A 8 -37.12 0.80 -8.60
C LYS A 8 -36.03 -0.10 -8.02
N ARG A 9 -34.83 -0.14 -8.62
CA ARG A 9 -33.68 -0.93 -8.16
C ARG A 9 -33.03 -0.37 -6.90
N ASP A 10 -33.37 0.85 -6.48
CA ASP A 10 -32.99 1.34 -5.14
C ASP A 10 -33.51 0.43 -4.03
N ARG A 11 -34.60 -0.33 -4.27
CA ARG A 11 -35.11 -1.35 -3.32
C ARG A 11 -34.11 -2.47 -2.99
N TYR A 12 -33.06 -2.65 -3.81
CA TYR A 12 -32.01 -3.63 -3.53
C TYR A 12 -30.99 -3.12 -2.49
N LEU A 13 -30.95 -1.81 -2.24
CA LEU A 13 -30.04 -1.18 -1.30
C LEU A 13 -30.72 -1.00 0.05
N SER A 14 -29.96 -1.22 1.13
CA SER A 14 -30.43 -0.87 2.48
C SER A 14 -30.50 0.65 2.66
N GLU A 15 -31.28 1.11 3.64
CA GLU A 15 -31.34 2.54 4.00
C GLU A 15 -29.94 3.10 4.32
N PHE A 16 -29.11 2.32 5.02
CA PHE A 16 -27.74 2.70 5.34
C PHE A 16 -26.85 2.83 4.09
N SER A 17 -26.99 1.90 3.14
CA SER A 17 -26.28 1.95 1.86
C SER A 17 -26.67 3.18 1.05
N ILE A 18 -27.96 3.51 0.98
CA ILE A 18 -28.46 4.70 0.29
C ILE A 18 -27.88 5.96 0.94
N LYS A 19 -27.93 6.08 2.28
CA LYS A 19 -27.34 7.21 3.00
C LYS A 19 -25.84 7.35 2.76
N THR A 20 -25.11 6.25 2.75
CA THR A 20 -23.66 6.24 2.46
C THR A 20 -23.37 6.73 1.04
N LEU A 21 -24.18 6.31 0.06
CA LEU A 21 -24.06 6.74 -1.33
C LEU A 21 -24.39 8.24 -1.48
N GLN A 22 -25.45 8.71 -0.83
CA GLN A 22 -25.84 10.12 -0.79
C GLN A 22 -24.77 11.02 -0.18
N ASP A 23 -24.16 10.60 0.93
CA ASP A 23 -23.13 11.38 1.64
C ASP A 23 -21.82 11.52 0.83
N ARG A 24 -21.44 10.48 0.07
CA ARG A 24 -20.06 10.38 -0.45
C ARG A 24 -19.92 10.22 -1.97
N TYR A 25 -20.95 9.75 -2.67
CA TYR A 25 -20.82 9.25 -4.04
C TYR A 25 -21.73 9.93 -5.06
N LEU A 26 -22.85 10.51 -4.62
CA LEU A 26 -23.71 11.31 -5.48
C LEU A 26 -23.08 12.67 -5.78
N VAL A 27 -23.11 13.08 -7.04
CA VAL A 27 -22.53 14.35 -7.51
C VAL A 27 -23.53 15.08 -8.42
N ASN A 28 -23.29 16.36 -8.70
CA ASN A 28 -24.06 17.13 -9.68
C ASN A 28 -25.60 17.10 -9.48
N GLY A 29 -26.07 17.00 -8.23
CA GLY A 29 -27.50 16.96 -7.91
C GLY A 29 -28.17 15.60 -8.15
N GLU A 30 -27.40 14.51 -8.30
CA GLU A 30 -27.93 13.14 -8.29
C GLU A 30 -28.77 12.89 -7.03
N GLY A 31 -30.00 12.40 -7.22
CA GLY A 31 -30.97 12.13 -6.15
C GLY A 31 -31.10 10.64 -5.79
N SER A 32 -30.58 9.75 -6.63
CA SER A 32 -30.64 8.30 -6.44
C SER A 32 -29.28 7.63 -6.75
N PRO A 33 -28.91 6.58 -6.00
CA PRO A 33 -27.81 5.68 -6.35
C PRO A 33 -27.77 5.23 -7.81
N GLN A 34 -28.95 5.01 -8.43
CA GLN A 34 -29.03 4.54 -9.81
C GLN A 34 -28.41 5.53 -10.80
N GLN A 35 -28.51 6.83 -10.53
CA GLN A 35 -27.92 7.85 -11.38
C GLN A 35 -26.40 7.84 -11.29
N ALA A 36 -25.83 7.65 -10.09
CA ALA A 36 -24.38 7.51 -9.93
C ALA A 36 -23.85 6.25 -10.62
N PHE A 37 -24.59 5.12 -10.55
CA PHE A 37 -24.23 3.90 -11.26
C PHE A 37 -24.29 4.08 -12.78
N ALA A 38 -25.33 4.76 -13.29
CA ALA A 38 -25.46 5.06 -14.71
C ALA A 38 -24.33 5.99 -15.19
N ARG A 39 -24.00 7.05 -14.43
CA ARG A 39 -22.89 7.96 -14.75
C ARG A 39 -21.55 7.21 -14.82
N ALA A 40 -21.28 6.35 -13.84
CA ALA A 40 -20.03 5.58 -13.84
C ALA A 40 -19.99 4.58 -15.01
N ALA A 41 -21.12 3.91 -15.31
CA ALA A 41 -21.23 3.03 -16.46
C ALA A 41 -20.98 3.76 -17.79
N ASP A 42 -21.61 4.91 -17.99
CA ASP A 42 -21.46 5.77 -19.18
C ASP A 42 -20.00 6.21 -19.37
N ALA A 43 -19.35 6.63 -18.29
CA ALA A 43 -18.00 7.18 -18.33
C ALA A 43 -16.92 6.19 -18.76
N PHE A 44 -17.14 4.88 -18.55
CA PHE A 44 -16.13 3.83 -18.78
C PHE A 44 -16.58 2.76 -19.77
N ALA A 45 -17.70 2.96 -20.44
CA ALA A 45 -18.17 2.06 -21.49
C ALA A 45 -17.53 2.38 -22.84
N ASP A 46 -17.43 1.37 -23.70
CA ASP A 46 -16.96 1.53 -25.08
C ASP A 46 -18.05 2.05 -26.03
N ASP A 47 -19.31 1.68 -25.77
CA ASP A 47 -20.49 2.07 -26.53
C ASP A 47 -21.76 2.07 -25.65
N ASP A 48 -22.88 2.59 -26.17
CA ASP A 48 -24.16 2.69 -25.46
C ASP A 48 -24.68 1.34 -24.95
N ALA A 49 -24.46 0.27 -25.73
CA ALA A 49 -24.91 -1.07 -25.34
C ALA A 49 -24.06 -1.62 -24.19
N HIS A 50 -22.76 -1.34 -24.18
CA HIS A 50 -21.87 -1.65 -23.07
C HIS A 50 -22.25 -0.84 -21.83
N ALA A 51 -22.54 0.45 -21.97
CA ALA A 51 -22.98 1.31 -20.87
C ALA A 51 -24.25 0.78 -20.19
N GLN A 52 -25.26 0.39 -20.99
CA GLN A 52 -26.49 -0.20 -20.48
C GLN A 52 -26.22 -1.53 -19.74
N ARG A 53 -25.36 -2.41 -20.28
CA ARG A 53 -24.99 -3.67 -19.62
C ARG A 53 -24.28 -3.45 -18.28
N LEU A 54 -23.33 -2.52 -18.22
CA LEU A 54 -22.63 -2.17 -16.98
C LEU A 54 -23.60 -1.62 -15.93
N TYR A 55 -24.47 -0.68 -16.33
CA TYR A 55 -25.52 -0.17 -15.46
C TYR A 55 -26.45 -1.29 -14.96
N ASP A 56 -26.89 -2.18 -15.84
CA ASP A 56 -27.81 -3.26 -15.49
C ASP A 56 -27.20 -4.23 -14.46
N TYR A 57 -25.92 -4.57 -14.58
CA TYR A 57 -25.25 -5.42 -13.60
C TYR A 57 -24.97 -4.68 -12.28
N ALA A 58 -24.51 -3.44 -12.33
CA ALA A 58 -24.24 -2.65 -11.12
C ALA A 58 -25.54 -2.37 -10.34
N SER A 59 -26.59 -1.91 -11.01
CA SER A 59 -27.90 -1.61 -10.38
C SER A 59 -28.62 -2.83 -9.80
N LYS A 60 -28.30 -4.05 -10.29
CA LYS A 60 -28.78 -5.32 -9.71
C LYS A 60 -27.84 -5.92 -8.65
N LEU A 61 -26.78 -5.20 -8.30
CA LEU A 61 -25.75 -5.59 -7.34
C LEU A 61 -24.95 -6.84 -7.73
N TRP A 62 -24.82 -7.15 -9.04
CA TRP A 62 -24.02 -8.29 -9.51
C TRP A 62 -22.52 -8.00 -9.48
N PHE A 63 -22.15 -6.74 -9.65
CA PHE A 63 -20.83 -6.21 -9.31
C PHE A 63 -21.00 -4.77 -8.79
N MET A 64 -19.93 -4.19 -8.26
CA MET A 64 -19.91 -2.78 -7.87
C MET A 64 -18.65 -2.09 -8.38
N PHE A 65 -18.81 -0.81 -8.70
CA PHE A 65 -17.69 0.07 -9.00
C PHE A 65 -16.86 0.30 -7.74
N SER A 66 -15.53 0.33 -7.89
CA SER A 66 -14.65 0.81 -6.83
C SER A 66 -14.94 2.28 -6.53
N THR A 67 -14.59 2.75 -5.34
CA THR A 67 -14.88 4.13 -4.93
C THR A 67 -14.35 5.17 -5.93
N PRO A 68 -13.10 5.13 -6.43
CA PRO A 68 -12.64 6.15 -7.38
C PRO A 68 -13.42 6.11 -8.70
N ILE A 69 -13.79 4.92 -9.18
CA ILE A 69 -14.60 4.78 -10.40
C ILE A 69 -15.97 5.44 -10.19
N LEU A 70 -16.64 5.15 -9.07
CA LEU A 70 -17.97 5.71 -8.78
C LEU A 70 -17.94 7.21 -8.46
N SER A 71 -16.95 7.67 -7.69
CA SER A 71 -16.83 9.07 -7.27
C SER A 71 -16.35 9.98 -8.40
N ASN A 72 -15.45 9.49 -9.27
CA ASN A 72 -14.78 10.33 -10.27
C ASN A 72 -15.28 10.10 -11.70
N GLY A 73 -15.90 8.96 -12.02
CA GLY A 73 -16.43 8.65 -13.36
C GLY A 73 -17.35 9.74 -13.88
N GLY A 74 -17.09 10.27 -15.08
CA GLY A 74 -17.88 11.35 -15.67
C GLY A 74 -17.72 12.70 -14.97
N THR A 75 -16.70 12.88 -14.13
CA THR A 75 -16.38 14.13 -13.43
C THR A 75 -14.96 14.61 -13.74
N LYS A 76 -14.58 15.79 -13.24
CA LYS A 76 -13.20 16.32 -13.27
C LYS A 76 -12.52 16.29 -11.89
N ARG A 77 -13.02 15.50 -10.94
CA ARG A 77 -12.62 15.55 -9.51
C ARG A 77 -11.36 14.75 -9.16
N GLY A 78 -10.98 13.76 -9.95
CA GLY A 78 -9.84 12.89 -9.63
C GLY A 78 -9.68 11.73 -10.60
N LEU A 79 -8.76 10.82 -10.28
CA LEU A 79 -8.44 9.66 -11.09
C LEU A 79 -9.37 8.47 -10.80
N PRO A 80 -9.65 7.60 -11.78
CA PRO A 80 -10.40 6.35 -11.59
C PRO A 80 -9.56 5.21 -10.98
N ILE A 81 -8.51 5.54 -10.22
CA ILE A 81 -7.50 4.58 -9.72
C ILE A 81 -7.51 4.60 -8.19
N SER A 82 -7.57 3.42 -7.57
CA SER A 82 -7.63 3.29 -6.10
C SER A 82 -6.26 3.27 -5.44
N CYS A 83 -5.33 2.53 -6.04
CA CYS A 83 -4.06 2.16 -5.42
C CYS A 83 -2.92 2.46 -6.37
N PHE A 84 -1.84 2.97 -5.81
CA PHE A 84 -0.59 3.26 -6.51
C PHE A 84 0.56 2.55 -5.81
N LEU A 85 1.62 2.28 -6.56
CA LEU A 85 2.84 1.68 -6.08
C LEU A 85 3.99 2.56 -6.57
N ASN A 86 4.85 2.99 -5.66
CA ASN A 86 6.04 3.74 -6.04
C ASN A 86 7.31 3.23 -5.37
N TYR A 87 8.42 3.52 -6.01
CA TYR A 87 9.75 3.05 -5.62
C TYR A 87 10.54 4.20 -5.01
N VAL A 88 11.31 3.93 -3.95
CA VAL A 88 12.18 4.93 -3.34
C VAL A 88 13.61 4.65 -3.76
N ASP A 89 14.17 5.52 -4.60
CA ASP A 89 15.57 5.46 -5.01
C ASP A 89 16.51 5.97 -3.90
N ASP A 90 17.67 5.31 -3.72
CA ASP A 90 18.68 5.59 -2.68
C ASP A 90 19.53 6.83 -3.01
N SER A 91 18.83 7.94 -3.22
CA SER A 91 19.41 9.24 -3.50
C SER A 91 18.56 10.34 -2.88
N ARG A 92 19.17 11.49 -2.58
CA ARG A 92 18.42 12.63 -2.02
C ARG A 92 17.32 13.10 -2.98
N ARG A 93 17.58 13.05 -4.28
CA ARG A 93 16.60 13.37 -5.32
C ARG A 93 15.49 12.32 -5.37
N GLY A 94 15.83 11.04 -5.38
CA GLY A 94 14.87 9.94 -5.38
C GLY A 94 13.89 10.02 -4.21
N ILE A 95 14.40 10.26 -3.01
CA ILE A 95 13.59 10.44 -1.80
C ILE A 95 12.68 11.67 -1.90
N THR A 96 13.18 12.82 -2.40
CA THR A 96 12.35 14.03 -2.55
C THR A 96 11.33 13.92 -3.68
N ASP A 97 11.67 13.22 -4.76
CA ASP A 97 10.75 12.96 -5.88
C ASP A 97 9.63 12.01 -5.41
N HIS A 98 9.95 11.02 -4.58
CA HIS A 98 8.96 10.15 -3.92
C HIS A 98 7.98 10.92 -3.03
N TYR A 99 8.46 11.84 -2.19
CA TYR A 99 7.62 12.74 -1.39
C TYR A 99 6.68 13.58 -2.25
N THR A 100 7.23 14.15 -3.32
CA THR A 100 6.47 14.95 -4.28
C THR A 100 5.37 14.12 -4.93
N GLU A 101 5.69 12.90 -5.37
CA GLU A 101 4.72 11.97 -5.94
C GLU A 101 3.62 11.61 -4.93
N ASN A 102 3.97 11.25 -3.69
CA ASN A 102 3.02 10.95 -2.62
C ASN A 102 2.04 12.10 -2.38
N ALA A 103 2.55 13.34 -2.30
CA ALA A 103 1.72 14.52 -2.11
C ALA A 103 0.65 14.65 -3.23
N PHE A 104 1.01 14.43 -4.49
CA PHE A 104 0.06 14.48 -5.61
C PHE A 104 -0.91 13.30 -5.60
N LEU A 105 -0.43 12.08 -5.39
CA LEU A 105 -1.26 10.86 -5.38
C LEU A 105 -2.27 10.86 -4.22
N SER A 106 -1.85 11.25 -3.02
CA SER A 106 -2.74 11.36 -1.86
C SER A 106 -3.75 12.49 -2.00
N SER A 107 -3.39 13.60 -2.66
CA SER A 107 -4.32 14.71 -2.94
C SER A 107 -5.48 14.29 -3.86
N VAL A 108 -5.28 13.27 -4.71
CA VAL A 108 -6.35 12.70 -5.55
C VAL A 108 -7.01 11.45 -4.96
N GLY A 109 -6.72 11.11 -3.70
CA GLY A 109 -7.40 10.09 -2.91
C GLY A 109 -6.93 8.65 -3.15
N GLY A 110 -5.73 8.49 -3.72
CA GLY A 110 -5.06 7.21 -3.89
C GLY A 110 -4.42 6.70 -2.61
N GLY A 111 -4.59 5.41 -2.31
CA GLY A 111 -3.74 4.70 -1.36
C GLY A 111 -2.42 4.32 -2.02
N VAL A 112 -1.30 4.40 -1.32
CA VAL A 112 0.03 4.22 -1.91
C VAL A 112 0.82 3.12 -1.18
N GLY A 113 1.44 2.20 -1.91
CA GLY A 113 2.47 1.31 -1.38
C GLY A 113 3.85 1.80 -1.81
N GLY A 114 4.80 1.95 -0.88
CA GLY A 114 6.17 2.39 -1.21
C GLY A 114 7.26 1.46 -0.69
N TYR A 115 8.23 1.15 -1.57
CA TYR A 115 9.28 0.16 -1.30
C TYR A 115 10.55 0.85 -0.83
N TRP A 116 11.02 0.48 0.36
CA TRP A 116 12.15 1.12 1.03
C TRP A 116 13.39 0.23 1.12
N GLY A 117 13.36 -0.97 0.54
CA GLY A 117 14.42 -1.97 0.70
C GLY A 117 15.78 -1.58 0.13
N ASP A 118 15.82 -0.61 -0.78
CA ASP A 118 17.06 -0.13 -1.41
C ASP A 118 17.72 1.04 -0.67
N ILE A 119 16.99 1.71 0.21
CA ILE A 119 17.50 2.87 0.92
C ILE A 119 18.55 2.42 1.93
N ARG A 120 19.73 3.04 1.88
CA ARG A 120 20.84 2.66 2.76
C ARG A 120 20.51 2.84 4.24
N SER A 121 21.03 1.92 5.05
CA SER A 121 20.81 1.88 6.48
C SER A 121 21.51 2.99 7.26
N VAL A 122 21.13 3.17 8.53
CA VAL A 122 21.78 4.08 9.48
C VAL A 122 23.29 3.87 9.52
N GLY A 123 24.07 4.95 9.48
CA GLY A 123 25.52 4.89 9.54
C GLY A 123 26.20 4.64 8.18
N SER A 124 25.45 4.26 7.13
CA SER A 124 26.01 4.12 5.79
C SER A 124 26.50 5.46 5.24
N LYS A 125 27.72 5.47 4.68
CA LYS A 125 28.36 6.69 4.20
C LYS A 125 27.60 7.29 3.01
N THR A 126 27.54 8.62 2.97
CA THR A 126 27.03 9.40 1.83
C THR A 126 28.18 9.88 0.95
N SER A 127 27.87 10.29 -0.29
CA SER A 127 28.85 10.86 -1.22
C SER A 127 29.56 12.11 -0.68
N ASN A 128 28.95 12.80 0.29
CA ASN A 128 29.44 14.06 0.85
C ASN A 128 30.18 13.85 2.19
N GLY A 129 30.48 12.61 2.56
CA GLY A 129 31.23 12.28 3.77
C GLY A 129 30.41 12.28 5.08
N SER A 130 29.09 12.45 5.00
CA SER A 130 28.19 12.25 6.14
C SER A 130 27.72 10.79 6.24
N GLU A 131 26.95 10.48 7.27
CA GLU A 131 26.30 9.17 7.44
C GLU A 131 24.78 9.30 7.23
N SER A 132 24.16 8.21 6.75
CA SER A 132 22.71 8.10 6.60
C SER A 132 22.02 8.02 7.97
N THR A 133 20.83 8.62 8.06
CA THR A 133 19.94 8.50 9.22
C THR A 133 19.03 7.27 9.16
N GLY A 134 19.15 6.47 8.09
CA GLY A 134 18.33 5.29 7.85
C GLY A 134 16.95 5.58 7.28
N VAL A 135 16.17 4.52 7.07
CA VAL A 135 14.83 4.55 6.47
C VAL A 135 13.78 5.14 7.41
N ILE A 136 13.88 4.90 8.71
CA ILE A 136 12.80 5.25 9.66
C ILE A 136 12.51 6.77 9.71
N PRO A 137 13.52 7.67 9.75
CA PRO A 137 13.25 9.11 9.70
C PRO A 137 12.63 9.60 8.39
N PHE A 138 12.97 8.97 7.27
CA PHE A 138 12.36 9.31 5.97
C PHE A 138 10.90 8.86 5.92
N MET A 139 10.59 7.65 6.41
CA MET A 139 9.20 7.20 6.59
C MET A 139 8.43 8.13 7.54
N LYS A 140 9.07 8.72 8.55
CA LYS A 140 8.41 9.70 9.43
C LYS A 140 7.96 10.96 8.69
N VAL A 141 8.67 11.36 7.62
CA VAL A 141 8.20 12.45 6.75
C VAL A 141 6.93 12.02 6.02
N VAL A 142 6.90 10.81 5.43
CA VAL A 142 5.71 10.27 4.76
C VAL A 142 4.51 10.15 5.72
N ASP A 143 4.74 9.78 6.98
CA ASP A 143 3.71 9.76 8.03
C ASP A 143 3.02 11.11 8.18
N ALA A 144 3.79 12.20 8.16
CA ALA A 144 3.26 13.56 8.21
C ALA A 144 2.59 13.97 6.90
N GLU A 145 3.11 13.55 5.74
CA GLU A 145 2.50 13.81 4.44
C GLU A 145 1.09 13.23 4.34
N MET A 146 0.87 12.00 4.84
CA MET A 146 -0.45 11.36 4.81
C MET A 146 -1.51 12.11 5.63
N LEU A 147 -1.09 12.89 6.62
CA LEU A 147 -1.96 13.80 7.38
C LEU A 147 -2.18 15.13 6.67
N ALA A 148 -1.17 15.64 5.96
CA ALA A 148 -1.19 16.93 5.29
C ALA A 148 -1.96 16.91 3.96
N PHE A 149 -1.82 15.83 3.19
CA PHE A 149 -2.41 15.69 1.85
C PHE A 149 -3.59 14.71 1.89
N SER A 150 -4.81 15.23 1.66
CA SER A 150 -6.04 14.43 1.65
C SER A 150 -7.02 14.90 0.57
N GLN A 151 -7.82 13.98 0.04
CA GLN A 151 -8.82 14.29 -0.99
C GLN A 151 -10.12 14.80 -0.33
N GLY A 152 -10.13 16.10 -0.01
CA GLY A 152 -11.30 16.77 0.56
C GLY A 152 -11.77 16.12 1.88
N VAL A 153 -13.09 16.01 2.07
CA VAL A 153 -13.68 15.47 3.31
C VAL A 153 -13.74 13.94 3.32
N THR A 154 -13.55 13.30 2.17
CA THR A 154 -14.01 11.91 1.95
C THR A 154 -12.93 10.86 2.22
N ARG A 155 -11.65 11.15 1.98
CA ARG A 155 -10.54 10.19 2.15
C ARG A 155 -9.26 10.85 2.67
N ARG A 156 -8.77 10.34 3.80
CA ARG A 156 -7.40 10.61 4.27
C ARG A 156 -6.39 9.91 3.35
N GLY A 157 -5.20 10.52 3.19
CA GLY A 157 -4.07 9.83 2.60
C GLY A 157 -3.76 8.57 3.41
N SER A 158 -3.36 7.51 2.73
CA SER A 158 -2.99 6.25 3.38
C SER A 158 -1.87 5.59 2.59
N TYR A 159 -0.89 5.10 3.32
CA TYR A 159 0.36 4.62 2.75
C TYR A 159 0.85 3.38 3.48
N ALA A 160 1.30 2.37 2.74
CA ALA A 160 1.95 1.19 3.27
C ALA A 160 3.43 1.16 2.87
N ALA A 161 4.32 1.23 3.86
CA ALA A 161 5.76 1.07 3.64
C ALA A 161 6.11 -0.43 3.58
N TYR A 162 6.90 -0.86 2.59
CA TYR A 162 7.41 -2.22 2.50
C TYR A 162 8.93 -2.28 2.71
N LEU A 163 9.37 -3.20 3.56
CA LEU A 163 10.79 -3.43 3.87
C LEU A 163 11.13 -4.93 3.85
N PRO A 164 12.25 -5.36 3.25
CA PRO A 164 12.64 -6.76 3.26
C PRO A 164 13.17 -7.20 4.63
N MET A 165 12.97 -8.48 4.95
CA MET A 165 13.32 -9.05 6.28
C MET A 165 14.83 -9.04 6.60
N ASN A 166 15.69 -8.82 5.61
CA ASN A 166 17.14 -8.69 5.78
C ASN A 166 17.62 -7.23 5.82
N HIS A 167 16.73 -6.24 5.82
CA HIS A 167 17.15 -4.84 5.94
C HIS A 167 17.70 -4.55 7.36
N PRO A 168 18.79 -3.79 7.54
CA PRO A 168 19.38 -3.49 8.86
C PRO A 168 18.44 -2.85 9.88
N GLU A 169 17.43 -2.12 9.39
CA GLU A 169 16.43 -1.44 10.23
C GLU A 169 15.16 -2.27 10.47
N ILE A 170 15.12 -3.56 10.07
CA ILE A 170 13.91 -4.40 10.17
C ILE A 170 13.37 -4.48 11.61
N GLU A 171 14.23 -4.64 12.61
CA GLU A 171 13.80 -4.76 14.01
C GLU A 171 13.05 -3.52 14.50
N GLU A 172 13.52 -2.33 14.13
CA GLU A 172 12.85 -1.08 14.49
C GLU A 172 11.62 -0.83 13.63
N PHE A 173 11.69 -1.15 12.34
CA PHE A 173 10.59 -1.05 11.40
C PHE A 173 9.36 -1.85 11.87
N LEU A 174 9.57 -3.05 12.42
CA LEU A 174 8.48 -3.84 13.01
C LEU A 174 7.76 -3.10 14.15
N ASP A 175 8.45 -2.21 14.88
CA ASP A 175 7.88 -1.46 16.00
C ASP A 175 7.41 -0.04 15.61
N VAL A 176 7.51 0.35 14.33
CA VAL A 176 7.31 1.74 13.88
C VAL A 176 5.90 2.27 14.21
N ARG A 177 4.90 1.38 14.25
CA ARG A 177 3.51 1.70 14.59
C ARG A 177 3.16 1.56 16.07
N LYS A 178 4.06 1.07 16.92
CA LYS A 178 3.77 0.98 18.35
C LYS A 178 3.67 2.39 18.94
N PRO A 179 2.53 2.75 19.57
CA PRO A 179 2.34 4.09 20.10
C PRO A 179 3.19 4.36 21.35
N THR A 180 3.70 3.31 21.99
CA THR A 180 4.49 3.36 23.21
C THR A 180 5.87 2.74 23.00
N GLY A 181 6.85 3.19 23.80
CA GLY A 181 8.23 2.73 23.73
C GLY A 181 9.06 3.38 22.61
N GLY A 182 10.37 3.41 22.79
CA GLY A 182 11.31 4.00 21.82
C GLY A 182 11.23 5.52 21.72
N ASP A 183 11.85 6.07 20.67
CA ASP A 183 11.81 7.50 20.34
C ASP A 183 10.54 7.82 19.55
N ILE A 184 9.74 8.78 20.03
CA ILE A 184 8.52 9.23 19.37
C ILE A 184 8.78 9.79 17.96
N ASN A 185 9.97 10.33 17.71
CA ASN A 185 10.37 10.85 16.39
C ASN A 185 10.66 9.74 15.38
N ARG A 186 10.73 8.48 15.84
CA ARG A 186 10.94 7.28 15.03
C ARG A 186 9.67 6.41 14.96
N LYS A 187 8.53 6.92 15.42
CA LYS A 187 7.21 6.27 15.32
C LYS A 187 6.36 6.91 14.23
N SER A 188 5.74 6.08 13.40
CA SER A 188 4.89 6.48 12.26
C SER A 188 3.54 5.78 12.35
N THR A 189 2.68 6.24 13.27
CA THR A 189 1.41 5.57 13.59
C THR A 189 0.31 5.80 12.56
N ASN A 190 0.47 6.77 11.65
CA ASN A 190 -0.47 7.07 10.56
C ASN A 190 -0.15 6.29 9.28
N LEU A 191 1.05 5.70 9.20
CA LEU A 191 1.41 4.76 8.13
C LEU A 191 0.94 3.36 8.45
N HIS A 192 0.72 2.59 7.39
CA HIS A 192 0.71 1.13 7.42
C HIS A 192 2.11 0.61 7.05
N HIS A 193 2.40 -0.63 7.42
CA HIS A 193 3.69 -1.23 7.10
C HIS A 193 3.56 -2.72 6.77
N GLY A 194 4.41 -3.18 5.86
CA GLY A 194 4.48 -4.55 5.38
C GLY A 194 5.93 -5.02 5.29
N VAL A 195 6.13 -6.33 5.43
CA VAL A 195 7.44 -6.96 5.26
C VAL A 195 7.45 -7.86 4.04
N VAL A 196 8.59 -7.88 3.36
CA VAL A 196 8.86 -8.80 2.25
C VAL A 196 9.72 -9.94 2.78
N ILE A 197 9.16 -11.14 2.78
CA ILE A 197 9.76 -12.34 3.35
C ILE A 197 10.22 -13.25 2.20
N PRO A 198 11.53 -13.56 2.11
CA PRO A 198 12.01 -14.58 1.19
C PRO A 198 11.74 -15.99 1.75
N ASP A 199 11.66 -16.97 0.87
CA ASP A 199 11.45 -18.38 1.23
C ASP A 199 12.60 -18.88 2.12
N THR A 200 13.83 -18.43 1.85
CA THR A 200 15.02 -18.76 2.65
C THR A 200 14.87 -18.40 4.14
N PHE A 201 14.16 -17.31 4.46
CA PHE A 201 13.87 -16.93 5.85
C PHE A 201 12.90 -17.91 6.51
N MET A 202 11.86 -18.32 5.78
CA MET A 202 10.85 -19.26 6.28
C MET A 202 11.41 -20.68 6.43
N GLU A 203 12.23 -21.14 5.48
CA GLU A 203 12.95 -22.40 5.56
C GLU A 203 13.89 -22.44 6.79
N LEU A 204 14.57 -21.33 7.07
CA LEU A 204 15.45 -21.21 8.24
C LEU A 204 14.65 -21.36 9.55
N ILE A 205 13.49 -20.71 9.65
CA ILE A 205 12.58 -20.83 10.80
C ILE A 205 12.03 -22.25 10.95
N GLU A 206 11.63 -22.87 9.84
CA GLU A 206 11.10 -24.23 9.85
C GLU A 206 12.14 -25.22 10.39
N ASN A 207 13.38 -25.13 9.89
CA ASN A 207 14.48 -25.97 10.35
C ASN A 207 14.84 -25.72 11.83
N ALA A 208 14.91 -24.44 12.24
CA ALA A 208 15.13 -24.04 13.63
C ALA A 208 14.01 -24.48 14.60
N THR A 209 12.83 -24.81 14.06
CA THR A 209 11.70 -25.33 14.83
C THR A 209 11.74 -26.85 14.94
N LYS A 210 12.21 -27.54 13.89
CA LYS A 210 12.30 -29.01 13.85
C LYS A 210 13.54 -29.56 14.58
N GLN A 211 14.65 -28.83 14.55
CA GLN A 211 15.95 -29.31 15.01
C GLN A 211 16.43 -28.48 16.21
N SER A 212 16.68 -29.15 17.33
CA SER A 212 17.25 -28.50 18.52
C SER A 212 18.71 -28.11 18.25
N GLY A 213 19.08 -26.86 18.56
CA GLY A 213 20.44 -26.35 18.35
C GLY A 213 20.79 -26.00 16.89
N PHE A 214 19.80 -25.96 16.00
CA PHE A 214 19.99 -25.50 14.63
C PHE A 214 20.36 -24.01 14.59
N ASP A 215 21.33 -23.66 13.74
CA ASP A 215 21.79 -22.29 13.57
C ASP A 215 20.79 -21.51 12.71
N ASP A 216 20.11 -20.56 13.35
CA ASP A 216 19.13 -19.67 12.72
C ASP A 216 19.68 -18.26 12.49
N SER A 217 21.01 -18.15 12.32
CA SER A 217 21.68 -16.90 11.98
C SER A 217 21.13 -16.29 10.69
N TRP A 218 20.73 -15.03 10.78
CA TRP A 218 20.14 -14.23 9.71
C TRP A 218 20.88 -12.91 9.59
N ASP A 219 21.52 -12.71 8.44
CA ASP A 219 22.30 -11.50 8.18
C ASP A 219 21.41 -10.34 7.75
N LEU A 220 21.59 -9.21 8.41
CA LEU A 220 21.02 -7.94 8.01
C LEU A 220 22.02 -7.17 7.16
N VAL A 221 21.67 -6.95 5.90
CA VAL A 221 22.59 -6.50 4.85
C VAL A 221 22.22 -5.10 4.39
N ASP A 222 23.17 -4.17 4.48
CA ASP A 222 22.96 -2.82 3.96
C ASP A 222 22.83 -2.87 2.42
N PRO A 223 21.72 -2.38 1.84
CA PRO A 223 21.44 -2.54 0.41
C PRO A 223 22.43 -1.77 -0.47
N ASN A 224 22.99 -0.68 0.04
CA ASN A 224 23.93 0.16 -0.71
C ASN A 224 25.33 -0.46 -0.79
N SER A 225 25.85 -0.97 0.32
CA SER A 225 27.23 -1.48 0.41
C SER A 225 27.33 -3.00 0.26
N GLY A 226 26.23 -3.74 0.38
CA GLY A 226 26.19 -5.20 0.40
C GLY A 226 26.84 -5.81 1.65
N ARG A 227 27.15 -5.01 2.67
CA ARG A 227 27.82 -5.46 3.88
C ARG A 227 26.81 -5.95 4.92
N VAL A 228 27.12 -7.06 5.57
CA VAL A 228 26.43 -7.49 6.78
C VAL A 228 26.71 -6.46 7.88
N THR A 229 25.66 -5.82 8.35
CA THR A 229 25.72 -4.83 9.45
C THR A 229 25.55 -5.51 10.80
N LYS A 230 24.72 -6.55 10.86
CA LYS A 230 24.39 -7.32 12.06
C LYS A 230 23.87 -8.69 11.65
N THR A 231 24.18 -9.72 12.43
CA THR A 231 23.56 -11.05 12.33
C THR A 231 22.63 -11.25 13.52
N VAL A 232 21.39 -11.71 13.28
CA VAL A 232 20.35 -11.93 14.29
C VAL A 232 19.80 -13.35 14.22
N SER A 233 19.08 -13.79 15.24
CA SER A 233 18.32 -15.04 15.18
C SER A 233 17.03 -14.82 14.39
N ALA A 234 16.85 -15.56 13.29
CA ALA A 234 15.63 -15.52 12.48
C ALA A 234 14.39 -15.87 13.29
N LYS A 235 14.49 -16.84 14.21
CA LYS A 235 13.38 -17.23 15.08
C LYS A 235 12.99 -16.11 16.02
N THR A 236 13.96 -15.42 16.62
CA THR A 236 13.71 -14.24 17.47
C THR A 236 13.02 -13.14 16.67
N LEU A 237 13.52 -12.84 15.46
CA LEU A 237 12.93 -11.82 14.58
C LEU A 237 11.50 -12.18 14.16
N TRP A 238 11.25 -13.46 13.86
CA TRP A 238 9.92 -13.98 13.54
C TRP A 238 8.93 -13.89 14.71
N VAL A 239 9.37 -14.25 15.92
CA VAL A 239 8.57 -14.11 17.14
C VAL A 239 8.18 -12.65 17.36
N LYS A 240 9.12 -11.72 17.18
CA LYS A 240 8.86 -10.28 17.27
C LYS A 240 7.80 -9.83 16.26
N LEU A 241 7.91 -10.27 15.01
CA LEU A 241 6.92 -9.98 13.97
C LEU A 241 5.52 -10.48 14.37
N ILE A 242 5.40 -11.72 14.84
CA ILE A 242 4.12 -12.31 15.27
C ILE A 242 3.55 -11.53 16.46
N GLN A 243 4.37 -11.19 17.45
CA GLN A 243 3.94 -10.39 18.60
C GLN A 243 3.38 -9.03 18.16
N ASN A 244 4.05 -8.35 17.23
CA ASN A 244 3.59 -7.07 16.72
C ASN A 244 2.26 -7.19 15.97
N ARG A 245 2.06 -8.28 15.22
CA ARG A 245 0.77 -8.57 14.59
C ARG A 245 -0.34 -8.84 15.60
N VAL A 246 -0.04 -9.51 16.71
CA VAL A 246 -1.02 -9.73 17.79
C VAL A 246 -1.39 -8.40 18.47
N GLU A 247 -0.41 -7.51 18.68
CA GLU A 247 -0.63 -6.22 19.34
C GLU A 247 -1.30 -5.17 18.45
N THR A 248 -0.96 -5.13 17.16
CA THR A 248 -1.33 -4.02 16.26
C THR A 248 -2.07 -4.43 14.98
N GLY A 249 -2.15 -5.73 14.69
CA GLY A 249 -2.67 -6.26 13.42
C GLY A 249 -1.67 -6.26 12.26
N GLU A 250 -0.49 -5.66 12.45
CA GLU A 250 0.54 -5.40 11.43
C GLU A 250 1.94 -5.79 11.91
N PRO A 251 2.93 -5.99 11.01
CA PRO A 251 2.98 -5.61 9.59
C PRO A 251 2.21 -6.54 8.64
N TYR A 252 1.85 -6.08 7.44
CA TYR A 252 1.48 -6.95 6.32
C TYR A 252 2.62 -7.94 5.99
N ILE A 253 2.28 -9.11 5.46
CA ILE A 253 3.28 -10.13 5.08
C ILE A 253 3.13 -10.40 3.59
N MET A 254 4.23 -10.25 2.86
CA MET A 254 4.33 -10.59 1.45
C MET A 254 5.45 -11.62 1.29
N PHE A 255 5.15 -12.78 0.71
CA PHE A 255 6.16 -13.77 0.34
C PHE A 255 6.75 -13.38 -1.01
N GLY A 256 7.96 -12.80 -0.98
CA GLY A 256 8.58 -12.18 -2.16
C GLY A 256 8.80 -13.20 -3.27
N ASP A 257 9.41 -14.34 -2.96
CA ASP A 257 9.76 -15.36 -3.95
C ASP A 257 8.52 -15.98 -4.60
N THR A 258 7.47 -16.27 -3.81
CA THR A 258 6.17 -16.73 -4.33
C THR A 258 5.57 -15.74 -5.33
N VAL A 259 5.62 -14.43 -5.04
CA VAL A 259 5.09 -13.40 -5.94
C VAL A 259 5.90 -13.35 -7.24
N GLN A 260 7.23 -13.43 -7.14
CA GLN A 260 8.11 -13.42 -8.30
C GLN A 260 7.93 -14.68 -9.17
N GLU A 261 7.75 -15.84 -8.56
CA GLU A 261 7.45 -17.08 -9.25
C GLU A 261 6.09 -17.01 -9.96
N ALA A 262 5.10 -16.37 -9.36
CA ALA A 262 3.77 -16.21 -9.94
C ALA A 262 3.70 -15.18 -11.07
N LEU A 263 4.78 -14.44 -11.36
CA LEU A 263 4.76 -13.43 -12.42
C LEU A 263 4.41 -14.02 -13.79
N PRO A 264 3.55 -13.35 -14.58
CA PRO A 264 3.31 -13.73 -15.96
C PRO A 264 4.62 -13.84 -16.75
N GLN A 265 4.73 -14.86 -17.61
CA GLN A 265 5.97 -15.11 -18.36
C GLN A 265 6.43 -13.89 -19.17
N CYS A 266 5.49 -13.16 -19.78
CA CYS A 266 5.82 -11.95 -20.53
C CYS A 266 6.46 -10.84 -19.68
N GLN A 267 6.16 -10.77 -18.37
CA GLN A 267 6.80 -9.81 -17.46
C GLN A 267 8.18 -10.30 -17.02
N LYS A 268 8.33 -11.61 -16.80
CA LYS A 268 9.64 -12.24 -16.53
C LYS A 268 10.60 -12.07 -17.69
N ASP A 269 10.13 -12.23 -18.92
CA ASP A 269 10.94 -12.08 -20.14
C ASP A 269 11.48 -10.64 -20.32
N LEU A 270 10.75 -9.65 -19.76
CA LEU A 270 11.17 -8.25 -19.72
C LEU A 270 12.13 -7.93 -18.55
N GLY A 271 12.43 -8.91 -17.70
CA GLY A 271 13.24 -8.71 -16.49
C GLY A 271 12.53 -7.88 -15.41
N LEU A 272 11.20 -7.78 -15.45
CA LEU A 272 10.44 -7.03 -14.45
C LEU A 272 10.39 -7.81 -13.13
N GLN A 273 10.40 -7.05 -12.03
CA GLN A 273 10.36 -7.56 -10.66
C GLN A 273 9.31 -6.83 -9.84
N VAL A 274 8.68 -7.55 -8.91
CA VAL A 274 7.78 -6.99 -7.91
C VAL A 274 8.50 -6.88 -6.58
N HIS A 275 8.64 -5.65 -6.09
CA HIS A 275 9.34 -5.37 -4.83
C HIS A 275 8.40 -5.29 -3.63
N GLN A 276 7.10 -5.07 -3.86
CA GLN A 276 6.12 -4.78 -2.82
C GLN A 276 4.69 -5.05 -3.29
N SER A 277 3.75 -5.01 -2.34
CA SER A 277 2.31 -4.95 -2.60
C SER A 277 1.77 -3.54 -2.34
N ASN A 278 0.48 -3.32 -2.54
CA ASN A 278 -0.22 -2.07 -2.26
C ASN A 278 -0.61 -1.92 -0.78
N LEU A 279 -1.21 -0.77 -0.44
CA LEU A 279 -1.96 -0.53 0.79
C LEU A 279 -3.10 -1.55 0.98
#